data_AF-A0A495JYN4-F1
#
_entry.id   AF-A0A495JYN4-F1
#
_cell.length_a   1.000
_cell.length_b   1.000
_cell.length_c   1.000
_cell.angle_alpha   90.00
_cell.angle_beta   90.00
_cell.angle_gamma   90.00
#
_symmetry.space_group_name_H-M   'P 1'
#
loop_
_entity.id
_entity.type
_entity.pdbx_description
1 polymer ?
#
loop_
_entity_poly.entity_id
_entity_poly.type
_entity_poly.pdbx_seq_one_letter_code
_entity_poly.pdbx_strand_id
1 'polypeptide(L)'
;MRLQRQVVDYALQRKSRLAEVYSGRTGVAEVCDASPYLLRAAKFHGRPSSVRCPICRKEQVTIVSWVFGEKLGQVSGSARTTEEILRLAVSQEEFSVHVVEVCRTCSWNHLVQSYVSGLPPRPRVRRTRRVAGGRMANSSADAATDVGAGGGPDGMGSKGIGTEGMEKYL
;
A
#
# COMPACT_ATOMS: atom_id res chain seq x y z
N MET A 1 -11.73 20.22 -3.90
CA MET A 1 -11.32 19.13 -2.98
C MET A 1 -9.94 18.64 -3.42
N ARG A 2 -8.92 18.64 -2.56
CA ARG A 2 -7.59 18.13 -2.90
C ARG A 2 -7.58 16.61 -2.70
N LEU A 3 -7.42 15.85 -3.77
CA LEU A 3 -7.43 14.37 -3.72
C LEU A 3 -6.11 13.77 -3.21
N GLN A 4 -5.07 14.60 -3.06
CA GLN A 4 -3.79 14.22 -2.46
C GLN A 4 -3.52 15.07 -1.22
N ARG A 5 -3.25 14.41 -0.10
CA ARG A 5 -2.97 14.99 1.22
C ARG A 5 -1.68 14.39 1.76
N GLN A 6 -1.05 15.04 2.75
CA GLN A 6 0.17 14.54 3.42
C GLN A 6 1.25 14.09 2.40
N VAL A 7 1.55 14.94 1.42
CA VAL A 7 2.50 14.60 0.35
C VAL A 7 3.92 14.66 0.90
N VAL A 8 4.67 13.58 0.70
CA VAL A 8 6.10 13.48 0.99
C VAL A 8 6.84 13.27 -0.33
N ASP A 9 7.84 14.11 -0.59
CA ASP A 9 8.70 14.04 -1.77
C ASP A 9 10.07 13.44 -1.38
N TYR A 10 10.49 12.41 -2.12
CA TYR A 10 11.72 11.65 -1.86
C TYR A 10 12.86 12.05 -2.80
N ALA A 11 12.79 13.21 -3.46
CA ALA A 11 13.82 13.70 -4.37
C ALA A 11 15.20 13.87 -3.71
N LEU A 12 15.26 14.26 -2.43
CA LEU A 12 16.53 14.36 -1.70
C LEU A 12 17.16 12.97 -1.48
N GLN A 13 16.35 11.99 -1.06
CA GLN A 13 16.81 10.61 -0.90
C GLN A 13 17.28 10.03 -2.24
N ARG A 14 16.55 10.33 -3.33
CA ARG A 14 16.92 9.94 -4.69
C ARG A 14 18.29 10.49 -5.09
N LYS A 15 18.52 11.79 -4.83
CA LYS A 15 19.81 12.44 -5.12
C LYS A 15 20.94 11.81 -4.30
N SER A 16 20.72 11.54 -3.02
CA SER A 16 21.71 10.86 -2.17
C SER A 16 22.07 9.48 -2.70
N ARG A 17 21.06 8.65 -3.03
CA ARG A 17 21.29 7.29 -3.54
C ARG A 17 22.04 7.29 -4.86
N LEU A 18 21.74 8.23 -5.76
CA LEU A 18 22.51 8.39 -7.00
C LEU A 18 23.94 8.87 -6.74
N ALA A 19 24.15 9.78 -5.80
CA ALA A 19 25.49 10.24 -5.43
C ALA A 19 26.36 9.10 -4.88
N GLU A 20 25.79 8.20 -4.07
CA GLU A 20 26.47 7.01 -3.56
C GLU A 20 26.90 6.08 -4.70
N VAL A 21 25.99 5.80 -5.65
CA VAL A 21 26.29 4.99 -6.84
C VAL A 21 27.39 5.63 -7.69
N TYR A 22 27.29 6.94 -7.97
CA TYR A 22 28.28 7.64 -8.80
C TYR A 22 29.64 7.79 -8.12
N SER A 23 29.68 7.81 -6.79
CA SER A 23 30.92 7.79 -6.01
C SER A 23 31.52 6.39 -5.82
N GLY A 24 30.81 5.33 -6.28
CA GLY A 24 31.22 3.94 -6.11
C GLY A 24 31.02 3.37 -4.70
N ARG A 25 30.42 4.12 -3.76
CA ARG A 25 30.09 3.63 -2.41
C ARG A 25 29.02 2.54 -2.41
N THR A 26 28.18 2.51 -3.44
CA THR A 26 27.12 1.51 -3.62
C THR A 26 27.24 0.92 -5.00
N GLY A 27 27.27 -0.42 -5.09
CA GLY A 27 27.32 -1.12 -6.36
C GLY A 27 26.03 -0.94 -7.17
N VAL A 28 26.14 -0.95 -8.49
CA VAL A 28 24.97 -0.83 -9.38
C VAL A 28 23.94 -1.94 -9.11
N ALA A 29 24.39 -3.17 -8.84
CA ALA A 29 23.51 -4.30 -8.56
C ALA A 29 22.63 -4.10 -7.31
N GLU A 30 23.08 -3.32 -6.33
CA GLU A 30 22.33 -3.04 -5.08
C GLU A 30 21.20 -2.02 -5.28
N VAL A 31 21.25 -1.24 -6.37
CA VAL A 31 20.20 -0.25 -6.70
C VAL A 31 19.37 -0.66 -7.92
N CYS A 32 19.91 -1.56 -8.72
CA CYS A 32 19.28 -2.17 -9.88
C CYS A 32 18.62 -3.50 -9.51
N ASP A 33 17.81 -3.46 -8.47
CA ASP A 33 17.26 -4.62 -7.76
C ASP A 33 15.73 -4.72 -7.87
N ALA A 34 15.09 -4.05 -8.84
CA ALA A 34 13.64 -4.08 -9.00
C ALA A 34 13.14 -5.53 -9.13
N SER A 35 12.19 -5.90 -8.27
CA SER A 35 11.63 -7.25 -8.28
C SER A 35 10.90 -7.55 -9.60
N PRO A 36 10.78 -8.83 -10.00
CA PRO A 36 9.98 -9.21 -11.16
C PRO A 36 8.51 -8.74 -11.06
N TYR A 37 7.97 -8.63 -9.84
CA TYR A 37 6.63 -8.08 -9.63
C TYR A 37 6.58 -6.57 -9.94
N LEU A 38 7.57 -5.80 -9.48
CA LEU A 38 7.69 -4.38 -9.78
C LEU A 38 7.86 -4.10 -11.28
N LEU A 39 8.66 -4.93 -11.97
CA LEU A 39 8.83 -4.86 -13.42
C LEU A 39 7.54 -5.18 -14.19
N ARG A 40 6.76 -6.16 -13.73
CA ARG A 40 5.43 -6.46 -14.29
C ARG A 40 4.46 -5.30 -14.07
N ALA A 41 4.42 -4.73 -12.87
CA ALA A 41 3.58 -3.58 -12.59
C ALA A 41 3.95 -2.36 -13.45
N ALA A 42 5.24 -2.09 -13.66
CA ALA A 42 5.71 -1.05 -14.57
C ALA A 42 5.24 -1.30 -16.01
N LYS A 43 5.17 -2.56 -16.46
CA LYS A 43 4.68 -2.90 -17.80
C LYS A 43 3.17 -2.67 -17.95
N PHE A 44 2.37 -3.02 -16.95
CA PHE A 44 0.90 -3.08 -17.09
C PHE A 44 0.14 -1.90 -16.47
N HIS A 45 0.68 -1.29 -15.41
CA HIS A 45 0.05 -0.20 -14.66
C HIS A 45 0.88 1.09 -14.67
N GLY A 46 2.11 1.02 -15.19
CA GLY A 46 3.04 2.13 -15.19
C GLY A 46 2.77 3.17 -16.28
N ARG A 47 3.10 4.42 -15.99
CA ARG A 47 3.07 5.54 -16.95
C ARG A 47 4.50 5.95 -17.34
N PRO A 48 4.81 6.16 -18.63
CA PRO A 48 6.11 6.68 -19.01
C PRO A 48 6.35 8.07 -18.39
N SER A 49 7.57 8.31 -17.91
CA SER A 49 8.04 9.66 -17.55
C SER A 49 8.86 10.25 -18.69
N SER A 50 9.19 11.55 -18.58
CA SER A 50 10.16 12.23 -19.46
C SER A 50 11.61 12.06 -19.00
N VAL A 51 11.86 11.39 -17.88
CA VAL A 51 13.18 11.28 -17.25
C VAL A 51 13.88 10.03 -17.74
N ARG A 52 15.07 10.17 -18.32
CA ARG A 52 15.91 9.01 -18.68
C ARG A 52 16.42 8.31 -17.42
N CYS A 53 16.56 6.98 -17.49
CA CYS A 53 17.12 6.18 -16.42
C CYS A 53 18.50 6.73 -16.01
N PRO A 54 18.69 7.12 -14.73
CA PRO A 54 19.93 7.73 -14.27
C PRO A 54 21.11 6.75 -14.23
N ILE A 55 20.82 5.43 -14.30
CA ILE A 55 21.84 4.37 -14.28
C ILE A 55 22.25 3.99 -15.69
N CYS A 56 21.35 3.36 -16.46
CA CYS A 56 21.71 2.79 -17.75
C CYS A 56 21.56 3.77 -18.93
N ARG A 57 20.77 4.85 -18.76
CA ARG A 57 20.43 5.84 -19.82
C ARG A 57 19.82 5.26 -21.11
N LYS A 58 19.42 3.98 -21.12
CA LYS A 58 18.87 3.27 -22.30
C LYS A 58 17.40 3.57 -22.58
N GLU A 59 16.63 3.91 -21.56
CA GLU A 59 15.19 4.23 -21.69
C GLU A 59 14.76 5.29 -20.66
N GLN A 60 13.50 5.74 -20.77
CA GLN A 60 12.85 6.56 -19.77
C GLN A 60 12.37 5.69 -18.60
N VAL A 61 12.43 6.21 -17.37
CA VAL A 61 11.85 5.51 -16.23
C VAL A 61 10.32 5.53 -16.32
N THR A 62 9.71 4.43 -15.90
CA THR A 62 8.25 4.28 -15.78
C THR A 62 7.83 4.58 -14.35
N ILE A 63 6.77 5.38 -14.18
CA ILE A 63 6.19 5.70 -12.88
C ILE A 63 5.10 4.68 -12.57
N VAL A 64 5.18 4.04 -11.41
CA VAL A 64 4.22 3.05 -10.93
C VAL A 64 3.66 3.51 -9.59
N SER A 65 2.35 3.42 -9.41
CA SER A 65 1.69 3.83 -8.18
C SER A 65 1.09 2.62 -7.47
N TRP A 66 1.44 2.42 -6.20
CA TRP A 66 0.87 1.40 -5.33
C TRP A 66 -0.08 2.00 -4.32
N VAL A 67 -1.17 1.30 -4.03
CA VAL A 67 -2.14 1.70 -3.01
C VAL A 67 -2.07 0.79 -1.79
N PHE A 68 -2.10 1.36 -0.59
CA PHE A 68 -2.16 0.60 0.67
C PHE A 68 -3.16 1.23 1.63
N GLY A 69 -4.01 0.39 2.23
CA GLY A 69 -4.94 0.83 3.26
C GLY A 69 -5.78 -0.33 3.77
N GLU A 70 -6.03 -0.38 5.08
CA GLU A 70 -6.79 -1.46 5.72
C GLU A 70 -8.20 -1.62 5.13
N LYS A 71 -8.81 -0.51 4.71
CA LYS A 71 -10.17 -0.47 4.15
C LYS A 71 -10.25 -0.81 2.67
N LEU A 72 -9.11 -0.97 1.98
CA LEU A 72 -9.07 -1.34 0.56
C LEU A 72 -9.28 -2.84 0.33
N GLY A 73 -9.21 -3.68 1.37
CA GLY A 73 -9.32 -5.13 1.25
C GLY A 73 -8.30 -5.69 0.24
N GLN A 74 -8.76 -6.46 -0.74
CA GLN A 74 -7.92 -7.09 -1.77
C GLN A 74 -7.23 -6.10 -2.72
N VAL A 75 -7.67 -4.83 -2.73
CA VAL A 75 -7.02 -3.77 -3.52
C VAL A 75 -5.77 -3.25 -2.82
N SER A 76 -5.66 -3.39 -1.50
CA SER A 76 -4.46 -3.01 -0.76
C SER A 76 -3.25 -3.81 -1.23
N GLY A 77 -2.11 -3.13 -1.38
CA GLY A 77 -0.89 -3.73 -1.89
C GLY A 77 -0.87 -3.94 -3.40
N SER A 78 -1.73 -3.30 -4.19
CA SER A 78 -1.70 -3.46 -5.65
C SER A 78 -1.26 -2.21 -6.38
N ALA A 79 -0.62 -2.39 -7.54
CA ALA A 79 -0.34 -1.31 -8.47
C ALA A 79 -1.62 -0.85 -9.18
N ARG A 80 -1.79 0.46 -9.34
CA ARG A 80 -2.98 1.09 -9.93
C ARG A 80 -2.62 2.23 -10.86
N THR A 81 -3.42 2.42 -11.89
CA THR A 81 -3.29 3.60 -12.75
C THR A 81 -3.76 4.85 -12.03
N THR A 82 -3.44 6.03 -12.57
CA THR A 82 -3.87 7.30 -11.99
C THR A 82 -5.39 7.39 -11.96
N GLU A 83 -6.07 6.93 -13.01
CA GLU A 83 -7.52 6.92 -13.15
C GLU A 83 -8.19 6.00 -12.13
N GLU A 84 -7.61 4.83 -11.88
CA GLU A 84 -8.09 3.92 -10.83
C GLU A 84 -7.95 4.54 -9.44
N ILE A 85 -6.80 5.17 -9.16
CA ILE A 85 -6.56 5.84 -7.89
C ILE A 85 -7.56 6.98 -7.66
N LEU A 86 -7.89 7.75 -8.70
CA LEU A 86 -8.90 8.81 -8.61
C LEU A 86 -10.30 8.25 -8.30
N ARG A 87 -10.67 7.10 -8.89
CA ARG A 87 -11.94 6.41 -8.58
C ARG A 87 -11.96 5.88 -7.14
N LEU A 88 -10.85 5.35 -6.65
CA LEU A 88 -10.72 4.91 -5.26
C LEU A 88 -10.80 6.11 -4.31
N ALA A 89 -10.18 7.23 -4.65
CA ALA A 89 -10.12 8.44 -3.82
C ALA A 89 -11.50 9.01 -3.45
N VAL A 90 -12.50 8.82 -4.31
CA VAL A 90 -13.86 9.32 -4.10
C VAL A 90 -14.81 8.30 -3.44
N SER A 91 -14.42 7.03 -3.39
CA SER A 91 -15.31 5.94 -2.93
C SER A 91 -14.82 5.22 -1.67
N GLN A 92 -13.51 5.24 -1.41
CA GLN A 92 -12.88 4.51 -0.31
C GLN A 92 -12.48 5.47 0.82
N GLU A 93 -12.41 4.93 2.05
CA GLU A 93 -11.77 5.60 3.18
C GLU A 93 -10.27 5.82 2.90
N GLU A 94 -9.58 6.55 3.79
CA GLU A 94 -8.19 6.94 3.58
C GLU A 94 -7.25 5.76 3.28
N PHE A 95 -6.40 5.96 2.27
CA PHE A 95 -5.34 5.04 1.88
C PHE A 95 -4.10 5.82 1.45
N SER A 96 -2.93 5.20 1.58
CA SER A 96 -1.67 5.76 1.10
C SER A 96 -1.39 5.32 -0.33
N VAL A 97 -0.71 6.18 -1.07
CA VAL A 97 -0.20 5.91 -2.41
C VAL A 97 1.30 6.11 -2.42
N HIS A 98 2.02 5.09 -2.90
CA HIS A 98 3.48 5.10 -3.03
C HIS A 98 3.84 5.10 -4.52
N VAL A 99 4.52 6.15 -4.96
CA VAL A 99 4.87 6.38 -6.36
C VAL A 99 6.35 6.06 -6.55
N VAL A 100 6.63 5.05 -7.37
CA VAL A 100 7.97 4.51 -7.60
C VAL A 100 8.35 4.72 -9.05
N GLU A 101 9.56 5.22 -9.31
CA GLU A 101 10.13 5.17 -10.65
C GLU A 101 10.83 3.83 -10.88
N VAL A 102 10.72 3.26 -12.08
CA VAL A 102 11.24 1.94 -12.42
C VAL A 102 11.86 1.97 -13.81
N CYS A 103 13.10 1.50 -13.96
CA CYS A 103 13.70 1.18 -15.24
C CYS A 103 13.50 -0.31 -15.52
N ARG A 104 12.86 -0.64 -16.63
CA ARG A 104 12.58 -2.01 -17.05
C ARG A 104 13.78 -2.70 -17.73
N THR A 105 14.79 -1.93 -18.10
CA THR A 105 16.01 -2.41 -18.78
C THR A 105 17.09 -2.83 -17.78
N CYS A 106 17.34 -2.01 -16.76
CA CYS A 106 18.39 -2.29 -15.77
C CYS A 106 17.85 -2.52 -14.37
N SER A 107 16.54 -2.59 -14.17
CA SER A 107 15.93 -2.82 -12.85
C SER A 107 16.23 -1.74 -11.79
N TRP A 108 16.63 -0.54 -12.20
CA TRP A 108 16.67 0.62 -11.29
C TRP A 108 15.26 0.91 -10.75
N ASN A 109 15.16 1.22 -9.46
CA ASN A 109 13.90 1.65 -8.87
C ASN A 109 14.13 2.58 -7.67
N HIS A 110 13.23 3.55 -7.47
CA HIS A 110 13.29 4.47 -6.33
C HIS A 110 11.91 5.03 -6.01
N LEU A 111 11.53 5.11 -4.72
CA LEU A 111 10.31 5.79 -4.28
C LEU A 111 10.49 7.30 -4.46
N VAL A 112 9.64 7.94 -5.25
CA VAL A 112 9.75 9.37 -5.58
C VAL A 112 8.75 10.23 -4.84
N GLN A 113 7.58 9.68 -4.49
CA GLN A 113 6.55 10.41 -3.77
C GLN A 113 5.68 9.43 -2.96
N SER A 114 5.22 9.84 -1.79
CA SER A 114 4.09 9.20 -1.11
C SER A 114 3.04 10.24 -0.73
N TYR A 115 1.77 9.84 -0.65
CA TYR A 115 0.68 10.72 -0.24
C TYR A 115 -0.52 9.93 0.25
N VAL A 116 -1.40 10.58 1.01
CA VAL A 116 -2.70 10.05 1.43
C VAL A 116 -3.78 10.51 0.46
N SER A 117 -4.67 9.59 0.08
CA SER A 117 -5.85 9.78 -0.75
C SER A 117 -7.08 9.15 -0.09
N GLY A 118 -8.26 9.29 -0.68
CA GLY A 118 -9.51 8.76 -0.12
C GLY A 118 -10.36 9.79 0.61
N LEU A 119 -11.52 9.36 1.08
CA LEU A 119 -12.43 10.13 1.92
C LEU A 119 -11.88 10.20 3.35
N PRO A 120 -12.04 11.34 4.06
CA PRO A 120 -11.65 11.42 5.45
C PRO A 120 -12.39 10.36 6.27
N PRO A 121 -11.77 9.81 7.34
CA PRO A 121 -12.37 8.79 8.16
C PRO A 121 -13.69 9.32 8.72
N ARG A 122 -14.75 8.50 8.63
CA ARG A 122 -16.05 8.87 9.19
C ARG A 122 -15.86 9.11 10.69
N PRO A 123 -16.34 10.24 11.26
CA PRO A 123 -16.26 10.46 12.69
C PRO A 123 -16.89 9.26 13.39
N ARG A 124 -16.12 8.56 14.24
CA ARG A 124 -16.69 7.48 15.06
C ARG A 124 -17.71 8.16 15.97
N VAL A 125 -18.99 8.01 15.67
CA VAL A 125 -20.04 8.42 16.60
C VAL A 125 -19.82 7.58 17.84
N ARG A 126 -19.22 8.18 18.87
CA ARG A 126 -19.12 7.55 20.19
C ARG A 126 -20.57 7.36 20.63
N ARG A 127 -21.07 6.14 20.51
CA ARG A 127 -22.31 5.72 21.17
C ARG A 127 -22.05 5.90 22.65
N THR A 128 -22.44 7.05 23.19
CA THR A 128 -22.56 7.25 24.63
C THR A 128 -23.53 6.18 25.09
N ARG A 129 -23.04 5.14 25.77
CA ARG A 129 -23.91 4.23 26.51
C ARG A 129 -24.66 5.11 27.49
N ARG A 130 -25.95 5.39 27.23
CA ARG A 130 -26.84 5.88 28.27
C ARG A 130 -26.86 4.77 29.31
N VAL A 131 -26.20 4.99 30.45
CA VAL A 131 -26.37 4.15 31.63
C VAL A 131 -27.81 4.37 32.07
N ALA A 132 -28.71 3.48 31.64
CA ALA A 132 -30.04 3.40 32.20
C ALA A 132 -29.89 2.83 33.61
N GLY A 133 -30.14 3.67 34.61
CA GLY A 133 -30.14 3.27 36.01
C GLY A 133 -31.29 2.29 36.31
N GLY A 134 -30.91 1.12 36.83
CA GLY A 134 -31.55 0.37 37.92
C GLY A 134 -33.00 -0.15 37.79
N ARG A 135 -33.17 -1.48 37.83
CA ARG A 135 -33.65 -2.24 39.02
C ARG A 135 -33.62 -3.77 38.77
N MET A 136 -33.24 -4.52 39.82
CA MET A 136 -33.14 -5.99 39.89
C MET A 136 -34.51 -6.70 39.92
N ALA A 137 -34.57 -7.93 39.38
CA ALA A 137 -35.28 -9.06 39.99
C ALA A 137 -34.73 -10.41 39.45
N ASN A 138 -34.58 -11.38 40.36
CA ASN A 138 -34.15 -12.78 40.22
C ASN A 138 -35.27 -13.66 39.59
N SER A 139 -35.04 -14.83 39.00
CA SER A 139 -34.90 -16.14 39.70
C SER A 139 -34.66 -17.32 38.72
N SER A 140 -33.80 -18.27 39.15
CA SER A 140 -33.72 -19.75 38.95
C SER A 140 -34.35 -20.44 37.72
N ALA A 141 -33.54 -21.16 36.91
CA ALA A 141 -33.30 -22.63 36.83
C ALA A 141 -34.10 -23.24 35.64
N ASP A 142 -33.53 -24.02 34.69
CA ASP A 142 -32.97 -25.36 34.84
C ASP A 142 -31.94 -25.73 33.73
N ALA A 143 -31.18 -26.78 34.04
CA ALA A 143 -30.08 -27.36 33.27
C ALA A 143 -30.53 -28.32 32.15
N ALA A 144 -29.74 -28.41 31.07
CA ALA A 144 -29.50 -29.64 30.33
C ALA A 144 -28.19 -29.57 29.53
N THR A 145 -27.34 -30.55 29.79
CA THR A 145 -26.09 -30.95 29.12
C THR A 145 -26.35 -31.44 27.68
N ASP A 146 -25.43 -31.22 26.73
CA ASP A 146 -24.64 -32.30 26.10
C ASP A 146 -23.55 -31.77 25.13
N VAL A 147 -22.56 -32.62 24.96
CA VAL A 147 -21.26 -32.59 24.29
C VAL A 147 -21.35 -32.49 22.76
N GLY A 148 -20.37 -31.83 22.15
CA GLY A 148 -20.20 -31.82 20.69
C GLY A 148 -18.88 -31.21 20.23
N ALA A 149 -17.83 -32.02 20.25
CA ALA A 149 -16.53 -31.72 19.63
C ALA A 149 -16.64 -31.68 18.09
N GLY A 150 -15.78 -30.87 17.46
CA GLY A 150 -15.59 -30.80 16.01
C GLY A 150 -15.23 -29.38 15.60
N GLY A 151 -13.95 -29.04 15.52
CA GLY A 151 -13.19 -29.34 14.32
C GLY A 151 -13.17 -28.09 13.45
N GLY A 152 -12.23 -27.19 13.73
CA GLY A 152 -11.98 -26.06 12.84
C GLY A 152 -11.42 -26.56 11.52
N PRO A 153 -11.84 -26.01 10.37
CA PRO A 153 -11.01 -25.95 9.21
C PRO A 153 -10.33 -24.59 9.20
N ASP A 154 -9.03 -24.66 9.45
CA ASP A 154 -7.97 -23.83 8.88
C ASP A 154 -8.45 -22.61 8.11
N GLY A 155 -8.17 -21.45 8.69
CA GLY A 155 -8.11 -20.20 7.97
C GLY A 155 -7.27 -20.40 6.72
N MET A 156 -7.96 -20.48 5.58
CA MET A 156 -7.36 -20.39 4.26
C MET A 156 -6.77 -18.99 4.18
N GLY A 157 -5.51 -18.89 4.62
CA GLY A 157 -4.70 -17.69 4.57
C GLY A 157 -4.72 -17.19 3.14
N SER A 158 -5.50 -16.14 2.93
CA SER A 158 -5.46 -15.36 1.71
C SER A 158 -4.11 -14.63 1.76
N LYS A 159 -3.04 -15.33 1.39
CA LYS A 159 -1.73 -14.72 1.16
C LYS A 159 -1.99 -13.57 0.20
N GLY A 160 -1.87 -12.35 0.69
CA GLY A 160 -1.99 -11.15 -0.12
C GLY A 160 -0.91 -11.20 -1.19
N ILE A 161 -1.29 -11.50 -2.42
CA ILE A 161 -0.39 -11.60 -3.59
C ILE A 161 0.16 -10.20 -4.00
N GLY A 162 -0.11 -9.15 -3.22
CA GLY A 162 0.17 -7.76 -3.61
C GLY A 162 1.48 -7.15 -3.11
N THR A 163 2.00 -7.53 -1.94
CA THR A 163 3.08 -6.75 -1.31
C THR A 163 4.49 -7.15 -1.74
N GLU A 164 4.63 -8.30 -2.41
CA GLU A 164 5.93 -8.91 -2.71
C GLU A 164 6.82 -7.97 -3.55
N GLY A 165 7.86 -7.43 -2.93
CA GLY A 165 8.81 -6.51 -3.56
C GLY A 165 8.53 -5.01 -3.39
N MET A 166 7.44 -4.61 -2.71
CA MET A 166 7.23 -3.23 -2.23
C MET A 166 7.58 -3.04 -0.74
N GLU A 167 7.91 -4.10 -0.01
CA GLU A 167 8.20 -4.08 1.43
C GLU A 167 9.32 -3.09 1.81
N LYS A 168 10.30 -2.87 0.92
CA LYS A 168 11.37 -1.88 1.15
C LYS A 168 10.93 -0.41 1.05
N TYR A 169 9.68 -0.16 0.68
CA TYR A 169 9.08 1.17 0.50
C TYR A 169 7.89 1.43 1.42
N LEU A 170 7.52 0.43 2.24
CA LEU A 170 6.47 0.49 3.25
C LEU A 170 7.08 0.87 4.61
#